data_AF-A0A4S3M3X8-F1
#
_entry.id   AF-A0A4S3M3X8-F1
#
_cell.length_a   1.000
_cell.length_b   1.000
_cell.length_c   1.000
_cell.angle_alpha   90.00
_cell.angle_beta   90.00
_cell.angle_gamma   90.00
#
_symmetry.space_group_name_H-M   'P 1'
#
loop_
_entity.id
_entity.type
_entity.pdbx_description
1 polymer ?
#
loop_
_entity_poly.entity_id
_entity_poly.type
_entity_poly.pdbx_seq_one_letter_code
_entity_poly.pdbx_strand_id
1 'polypeptide(L)'
;MQRIVRNDSTYYKAENQIKFKFIREIEIEARENSVYHEEKLQFSEINRSINGSAKPRILLHYSKGRYRASRGNQTIELPDAPISTNLITLYFKEPYDGMEVYCDNHQEFSRVHKIAQDKYLVTLPNGGRNIFHYNNGHCVRVIAIQPLFQVQLIAMNNE
;
A
#
# COMPACT_ATOMS: atom_id res chain seq x y z
N MET A 1 9.72 -3.26 7.41
CA MET A 1 8.32 -2.81 7.63
C MET A 1 7.95 -3.10 9.07
N GLN A 2 7.02 -2.35 9.67
CA GLN A 2 6.68 -2.48 11.09
C GLN A 2 5.17 -2.43 11.29
N ARG A 3 4.67 -3.29 12.20
CA ARG A 3 3.31 -3.27 12.72
C ARG A 3 3.38 -3.13 14.23
N ILE A 4 2.70 -2.14 14.79
CA ILE A 4 2.66 -1.86 16.23
C ILE A 4 1.20 -1.82 16.65
N VAL A 5 0.84 -2.60 17.67
CA VAL A 5 -0.50 -2.58 18.27
C VAL A 5 -0.41 -1.86 19.61
N ARG A 6 -1.25 -0.85 19.83
CA ARG A 6 -1.35 -0.11 21.11
C ARG A 6 -2.81 0.19 21.39
N ASN A 7 -3.31 -0.30 22.53
CA ASN A 7 -4.72 -0.25 22.87
C ASN A 7 -5.57 -0.78 21.69
N ASP A 8 -6.62 -0.08 21.30
CA ASP A 8 -7.51 -0.44 20.18
C ASP A 8 -7.01 0.09 18.82
N SER A 9 -5.73 0.49 18.74
CA SER A 9 -5.14 1.06 17.54
C SER A 9 -4.00 0.20 16.98
N THR A 10 -3.97 0.04 15.66
CA THR A 10 -2.88 -0.63 14.95
C THR A 10 -2.19 0.35 14.01
N TYR A 11 -0.87 0.42 14.11
CA TYR A 11 -0.01 1.29 13.32
C TYR A 11 0.79 0.43 12.35
N TYR A 12 0.74 0.76 11.07
CA TYR A 12 1.55 0.16 10.02
C TYR A 12 2.52 1.21 9.50
N LYS A 13 3.79 0.82 9.36
CA LYS A 13 4.83 1.68 8.81
C LYS A 13 5.70 0.90 7.82
N ALA A 14 5.94 1.49 6.66
CA ALA A 14 6.88 0.97 5.67
C ALA A 14 7.84 2.07 5.23
N GLU A 15 9.11 1.72 5.12
CA GLU A 15 10.13 2.54 4.48
C GLU A 15 10.79 1.66 3.42
N ASN A 16 10.74 2.10 2.18
CA ASN A 16 11.20 1.36 1.01
C ASN A 16 12.21 2.20 0.24
N GLN A 17 13.33 1.60 -0.12
CA GLN A 17 14.30 2.18 -1.07
C GLN A 17 14.49 1.17 -2.20
N ILE A 18 14.14 1.57 -3.41
CA ILE A 18 14.19 0.72 -4.59
C ILE A 18 15.17 1.36 -5.57
N LYS A 19 16.23 0.63 -5.91
CA LYS A 19 17.24 1.04 -6.89
C LYS A 19 17.26 0.03 -8.01
N PHE A 20 17.14 0.49 -9.24
CA PHE A 20 17.25 -0.36 -10.42
C PHE A 20 17.79 0.42 -11.61
N LYS A 21 18.38 -0.32 -12.54
CA LYS A 21 18.97 0.21 -13.77
C LYS A 21 18.28 -0.42 -14.97
N PHE A 22 17.77 0.41 -15.87
CA PHE A 22 17.25 -0.03 -17.17
C PHE A 22 17.97 0.70 -18.29
N ILE A 23 17.66 1.99 -18.49
CA ILE A 23 18.42 2.91 -19.38
C ILE A 23 19.25 3.91 -18.54
N ARG A 24 18.70 4.34 -17.42
CA ARG A 24 19.32 5.21 -16.41
C ARG A 24 19.10 4.57 -15.05
N GLU A 25 19.86 5.00 -14.05
CA GLU A 25 19.57 4.63 -12.68
C GLU A 25 18.28 5.32 -12.21
N ILE A 26 17.39 4.54 -11.62
CA ILE A 26 16.17 5.03 -10.98
C ILE A 26 16.24 4.63 -9.52
N GLU A 27 16.10 5.64 -8.66
CA GLU A 27 15.99 5.51 -7.22
C GLU A 27 14.61 6.00 -6.79
N ILE A 28 13.87 5.13 -6.10
CA ILE A 28 12.58 5.44 -5.51
C ILE A 28 12.70 5.25 -4.01
N GLU A 29 12.40 6.31 -3.27
CA GLU A 29 12.23 6.25 -1.82
C GLU A 29 10.76 6.45 -1.49
N ALA A 30 10.21 5.62 -0.62
CA ALA A 30 8.84 5.75 -0.16
C ALA A 30 8.76 5.52 1.36
N ARG A 31 7.98 6.35 2.03
CA ARG A 31 7.57 6.18 3.43
C ARG A 31 6.06 6.18 3.50
N GLU A 32 5.51 5.14 4.09
CA GLU A 32 4.09 4.91 4.21
C GLU A 32 3.73 4.70 5.69
N ASN A 33 2.68 5.38 6.13
CA ASN A 33 2.13 5.23 7.48
C ASN A 33 0.62 5.03 7.38
N SER A 34 0.09 4.07 8.14
CA SER A 34 -1.37 3.90 8.27
C SER A 34 -1.73 3.63 9.72
N VAL A 35 -2.81 4.25 10.18
CA VAL A 35 -3.33 4.11 11.55
C VAL A 35 -4.74 3.61 11.47
N TYR A 36 -4.98 2.47 12.10
CA TYR A 36 -6.28 1.84 12.26
C TYR A 36 -6.73 1.99 13.70
N HIS A 37 -8.03 2.17 13.90
CA HIS A 37 -8.71 2.08 15.19
C HIS A 37 -9.95 1.21 15.00
N GLU A 38 -10.10 0.16 15.81
CA GLU A 38 -11.20 -0.82 15.66
C GLU A 38 -11.35 -1.34 14.21
N GLU A 39 -10.24 -1.76 13.61
CA GLU A 39 -10.15 -2.24 12.20
C GLU A 39 -10.53 -1.22 11.12
N LYS A 40 -10.82 0.03 11.49
CA LYS A 40 -11.11 1.12 10.55
C LYS A 40 -9.91 2.03 10.35
N LEU A 41 -9.54 2.29 9.10
CA LEU A 41 -8.48 3.22 8.75
C LEU A 41 -8.87 4.62 9.22
N GLN A 42 -8.11 5.20 10.14
CA GLN A 42 -8.31 6.57 10.61
C GLN A 42 -7.45 7.56 9.83
N PHE A 43 -6.25 7.11 9.45
CA PHE A 43 -5.26 7.94 8.79
C PHE A 43 -4.35 7.10 7.90
N SER A 44 -4.01 7.63 6.73
CA SER A 44 -2.93 7.10 5.90
C SER A 44 -2.12 8.21 5.26
N GLU A 45 -0.84 7.97 5.06
CA GLU A 45 0.09 8.89 4.46
C GLU A 45 1.10 8.16 3.58
N ILE A 46 1.38 8.74 2.41
CA ILE A 46 2.49 8.34 1.55
C ILE A 46 3.33 9.57 1.19
N ASN A 47 4.62 9.50 1.53
CA ASN A 47 5.65 10.41 1.04
C ASN A 47 6.60 9.62 0.14
N ARG A 48 6.90 10.14 -1.05
CA ARG A 48 7.83 9.48 -1.97
C ARG A 48 8.69 10.46 -2.75
N SER A 49 9.87 10.03 -3.13
CA SER A 49 10.76 10.72 -4.06
C SER A 49 11.13 9.79 -5.21
N ILE A 50 11.42 10.37 -6.38
CA ILE A 50 12.02 9.65 -7.51
C ILE A 50 13.25 10.44 -7.92
N ASN A 51 14.43 9.81 -7.88
CA ASN A 51 15.72 10.44 -8.14
C ASN A 51 15.88 11.74 -7.34
N GLY A 52 15.59 11.69 -6.03
CA GLY A 52 15.64 12.83 -5.11
C GLY A 52 14.49 13.85 -5.26
N SER A 53 13.69 13.78 -6.33
CA SER A 53 12.59 14.71 -6.56
C SER A 53 11.33 14.25 -5.82
N ALA A 54 10.92 15.00 -4.79
CA ALA A 54 9.71 14.71 -4.03
C ALA A 54 8.46 14.74 -4.92
N LYS A 55 7.59 13.75 -4.75
CA LYS A 55 6.25 13.74 -5.34
C LYS A 55 5.25 14.35 -4.36
N PRO A 56 4.08 14.82 -4.85
CA PRO A 56 3.03 15.31 -3.96
C PRO A 56 2.69 14.27 -2.88
N ARG A 57 2.71 14.72 -1.62
CA ARG A 57 2.27 13.95 -0.46
C ARG A 57 0.82 13.51 -0.66
N ILE A 58 0.55 12.26 -0.30
CA ILE A 58 -0.78 11.68 -0.35
C ILE A 58 -1.24 11.46 1.08
N LEU A 59 -2.45 11.93 1.39
CA LEU A 59 -3.05 11.78 2.71
C LEU A 59 -4.46 11.20 2.57
N LEU A 60 -4.86 10.46 3.58
CA LEU A 60 -6.22 10.07 3.85
C LEU A 60 -6.49 10.33 5.33
N HIS A 61 -7.62 10.93 5.65
CA HIS A 61 -8.08 11.04 7.03
C HIS A 61 -9.57 10.74 7.12
N TYR A 62 -9.96 10.07 8.19
CA TYR A 62 -11.34 9.89 8.57
C TYR A 62 -11.72 10.96 9.61
N SER A 63 -12.74 11.76 9.32
CA SER A 63 -13.24 12.78 10.24
C SER A 63 -14.72 13.05 9.97
N LYS A 64 -15.50 13.30 11.02
CA LYS A 64 -16.93 13.64 10.92
C LYS A 64 -17.73 12.66 10.05
N GLY A 65 -17.47 11.36 10.17
CA GLY A 65 -18.20 10.34 9.43
C GLY A 65 -17.68 10.03 8.03
N ARG A 66 -16.70 10.79 7.51
CA ARG A 66 -16.27 10.71 6.12
C ARG A 66 -14.77 10.60 5.95
N TYR A 67 -14.37 9.97 4.85
CA TYR A 67 -13.00 9.94 4.39
C TYR A 67 -12.71 11.12 3.47
N ARG A 68 -11.58 11.76 3.68
CA ARG A 68 -11.07 12.80 2.79
C ARG A 68 -9.64 12.46 2.39
N ALA A 69 -9.44 12.27 1.09
CA ALA A 69 -8.15 11.97 0.49
C ALA A 69 -7.59 13.23 -0.18
N SER A 70 -6.29 13.47 -0.05
CA SER A 70 -5.63 14.60 -0.70
C SER A 70 -4.30 14.21 -1.33
N ARG A 71 -3.97 14.91 -2.41
CA ARG A 71 -2.70 14.81 -3.14
C ARG A 71 -2.22 16.22 -3.47
N GLY A 72 -1.20 16.69 -2.77
CA GLY A 72 -0.80 18.10 -2.85
C GLY A 72 -2.00 19.02 -2.55
N ASN A 73 -2.38 19.87 -3.51
CA ASN A 73 -3.48 20.82 -3.35
C ASN A 73 -4.86 20.26 -3.73
N GLN A 74 -4.92 19.04 -4.28
CA GLN A 74 -6.17 18.39 -4.66
C GLN A 74 -6.73 17.60 -3.49
N THR A 75 -8.04 17.68 -3.28
CA THR A 75 -8.74 16.97 -2.20
C THR A 75 -10.06 16.44 -2.73
N ILE A 76 -10.39 15.20 -2.35
CA ILE A 76 -11.64 14.53 -2.69
C ILE A 76 -12.25 13.91 -1.42
N GLU A 77 -13.57 13.76 -1.41
CA GLU A 77 -14.28 12.95 -0.42
C GLU A 77 -14.51 11.55 -1.02
N LEU A 78 -14.32 10.51 -0.20
CA LEU A 78 -14.58 9.13 -0.60
C LEU A 78 -15.94 8.67 -0.07
N PRO A 79 -16.54 7.60 -0.64
CA PRO A 79 -17.80 7.03 -0.17
C PRO A 79 -17.78 6.66 1.32
N ASP A 80 -18.97 6.59 1.93
CA ASP A 80 -19.17 6.42 3.38
C ASP A 80 -18.79 5.02 3.95
N ALA A 81 -18.23 4.13 3.12
CA ALA A 81 -17.84 2.79 3.55
C ALA A 81 -16.52 2.83 4.36
N PRO A 82 -16.44 2.14 5.52
CA PRO A 82 -15.19 1.97 6.25
C PRO A 82 -14.11 1.29 5.39
N ILE A 83 -12.93 1.92 5.28
CA ILE A 83 -11.73 1.27 4.75
C ILE A 83 -11.14 0.37 5.84
N SER A 84 -11.29 -0.94 5.71
CA SER A 84 -10.74 -1.93 6.64
C SER A 84 -9.36 -2.46 6.23
N THR A 85 -8.93 -2.21 4.99
CA THR A 85 -7.66 -2.72 4.44
C THR A 85 -7.16 -1.79 3.35
N ASN A 86 -5.88 -1.46 3.41
CA ASN A 86 -5.17 -0.75 2.36
C ASN A 86 -3.88 -1.51 1.98
N LEU A 87 -3.18 -1.09 0.92
CA LEU A 87 -2.09 -1.88 0.33
C LEU A 87 -0.99 -2.28 1.32
N ILE A 88 -0.63 -1.41 2.27
CA ILE A 88 0.43 -1.72 3.26
C ILE A 88 0.05 -2.89 4.17
N THR A 89 -1.24 -3.10 4.45
CA THR A 89 -1.69 -4.21 5.31
C THR A 89 -1.46 -5.59 4.67
N LEU A 90 -1.38 -5.66 3.34
CA LEU A 90 -1.10 -6.91 2.62
C LEU A 90 0.32 -7.43 2.89
N TYR A 91 1.25 -6.59 3.35
CA TYR A 91 2.55 -7.09 3.81
C TYR A 91 2.46 -7.87 5.13
N PHE A 92 1.38 -7.73 5.90
CA PHE A 92 1.24 -8.28 7.25
C PHE A 92 0.11 -9.31 7.39
N LYS A 93 -0.88 -9.28 6.50
CA LYS A 93 -2.06 -10.14 6.54
C LYS A 93 -2.33 -10.70 5.17
N GLU A 94 -2.32 -12.04 5.06
CA GLU A 94 -2.74 -12.72 3.85
C GLU A 94 -4.21 -12.41 3.53
N PRO A 95 -4.53 -11.92 2.31
CA PRO A 95 -5.89 -11.62 1.91
C PRO A 95 -6.61 -12.89 1.43
N TYR A 96 -7.90 -12.73 1.13
CA TYR A 96 -8.71 -13.74 0.45
C TYR A 96 -9.14 -13.26 -0.93
N ASP A 97 -9.58 -14.18 -1.78
CA ASP A 97 -10.05 -13.86 -3.12
C ASP A 97 -11.32 -12.99 -3.09
N GLY A 98 -11.36 -11.94 -3.91
CA GLY A 98 -12.49 -11.01 -3.99
C GLY A 98 -12.49 -9.90 -2.94
N MET A 99 -11.54 -9.92 -1.98
CA MET A 99 -11.36 -8.84 -1.01
C MET A 99 -11.10 -7.50 -1.70
N GLU A 100 -11.70 -6.41 -1.21
CA GLU A 100 -11.38 -5.05 -1.66
C GLU A 100 -10.26 -4.46 -0.81
N VAL A 101 -9.31 -3.80 -1.47
CA VAL A 101 -8.19 -3.12 -0.84
C VAL A 101 -8.12 -1.68 -1.34
N TYR A 102 -7.97 -0.73 -0.42
CA TYR A 102 -7.75 0.66 -0.78
C TYR A 102 -6.31 0.87 -1.29
N CYS A 103 -6.18 1.40 -2.51
CA CYS A 103 -4.91 1.74 -3.13
C CYS A 103 -4.61 3.22 -2.87
N ASP A 104 -3.98 3.53 -1.73
CA ASP A 104 -3.73 4.91 -1.27
C ASP A 104 -3.07 5.78 -2.33
N ASN A 105 -2.07 5.24 -3.03
CA ASN A 105 -1.35 5.99 -4.06
C ASN A 105 -2.23 6.35 -5.28
N HIS A 106 -3.40 5.75 -5.44
CA HIS A 106 -4.36 6.06 -6.50
C HIS A 106 -5.67 6.64 -5.96
N GLN A 107 -5.88 6.57 -4.64
CA GLN A 107 -7.07 7.02 -3.94
C GLN A 107 -8.36 6.29 -4.36
N GLU A 108 -8.23 5.04 -4.79
CA GLU A 108 -9.32 4.20 -5.27
C GLU A 108 -9.20 2.78 -4.70
N PHE A 109 -10.30 2.04 -4.70
CA PHE A 109 -10.28 0.63 -4.33
C PHE A 109 -9.88 -0.26 -5.50
N SER A 110 -9.31 -1.41 -5.18
CA SER A 110 -9.02 -2.47 -6.14
C SER A 110 -9.40 -3.82 -5.53
N ARG A 111 -9.75 -4.76 -6.39
CA ARG A 111 -10.07 -6.13 -5.97
C ARG A 111 -8.82 -6.99 -5.93
N VAL A 112 -8.69 -7.79 -4.89
CA VAL A 112 -7.69 -8.84 -4.75
C VAL A 112 -8.17 -10.09 -5.49
N HIS A 113 -7.29 -10.70 -6.28
CA HIS A 113 -7.55 -11.94 -6.98
C HIS A 113 -6.56 -13.03 -6.55
N LYS A 114 -7.04 -14.16 -6.06
CA LYS A 114 -6.19 -15.33 -5.81
C LYS A 114 -5.86 -15.99 -7.14
N ILE A 115 -4.58 -15.98 -7.52
CA ILE A 115 -4.11 -16.49 -8.82
C ILE A 115 -3.42 -17.85 -8.72
N ALA A 116 -3.01 -18.25 -7.51
CA ALA A 116 -2.54 -19.58 -7.19
C ALA A 116 -2.60 -19.78 -5.67
N GLN A 117 -2.18 -20.96 -5.21
CA GLN A 117 -1.91 -21.16 -3.79
C GLN A 117 -0.88 -20.12 -3.29
N ASP A 118 -1.25 -19.43 -2.21
CA ASP A 118 -0.48 -18.41 -1.51
C ASP A 118 0.01 -17.25 -2.42
N LYS A 119 -0.71 -16.99 -3.52
CA LYS A 119 -0.40 -15.90 -4.46
C LYS A 119 -1.64 -15.09 -4.81
N TYR A 120 -1.54 -13.78 -4.62
CA TYR A 120 -2.64 -12.84 -4.80
C TYR A 120 -2.21 -11.67 -5.68
N LEU A 121 -3.06 -11.32 -6.63
CA LEU A 121 -2.88 -10.22 -7.56
C LEU A 121 -3.76 -9.03 -7.15
N VAL A 122 -3.19 -7.84 -7.16
CA VAL A 122 -3.93 -6.57 -7.13
C VAL A 122 -3.60 -5.82 -8.41
N THR A 123 -4.61 -5.54 -9.23
CA THR A 123 -4.48 -4.64 -10.38
C THR A 123 -4.78 -3.22 -9.90
N LEU A 124 -3.79 -2.35 -10.00
CA LEU A 124 -3.87 -0.95 -9.60
C LEU A 124 -4.68 -0.15 -10.63
N PRO A 125 -5.31 0.98 -10.23
CA PRO A 125 -6.13 1.80 -11.14
C PRO A 125 -5.40 2.31 -12.38
N ASN A 126 -4.07 2.47 -12.33
CA ASN A 126 -3.26 2.86 -13.49
C ASN A 126 -2.86 1.68 -14.41
N GLY A 127 -3.39 0.48 -14.18
CA GLY A 127 -3.04 -0.76 -14.90
C GLY A 127 -1.76 -1.45 -14.41
N GLY A 128 -1.03 -0.87 -13.45
CA GLY A 128 0.06 -1.55 -12.77
C GLY A 128 -0.45 -2.77 -11.98
N ARG A 129 0.42 -3.73 -11.68
CA ARG A 129 0.04 -4.95 -10.96
C ARG A 129 0.99 -5.23 -9.81
N ASN A 130 0.45 -5.62 -8.67
CA ASN A 130 1.21 -6.16 -7.55
C ASN A 130 0.83 -7.63 -7.36
N ILE A 131 1.82 -8.53 -7.40
CA ILE A 131 1.63 -9.95 -7.07
C ILE A 131 2.28 -10.21 -5.73
N PHE A 132 1.47 -10.48 -4.72
CA PHE A 132 1.89 -10.83 -3.37
C PHE A 132 2.07 -12.34 -3.26
N HIS A 133 3.19 -12.77 -2.70
CA HIS A 133 3.51 -14.15 -2.41
C HIS A 133 3.58 -14.35 -0.90
N TYR A 134 2.87 -15.36 -0.41
CA TYR A 134 2.80 -15.70 1.00
C TYR A 134 3.45 -17.05 1.27
N ASN A 135 3.88 -17.23 2.51
CA ASN A 135 4.27 -18.50 3.08
C ASN A 135 3.74 -18.54 4.52
N ASN A 136 2.89 -19.53 4.83
CA ASN A 136 2.24 -19.67 6.13
C ASN A 136 1.57 -18.38 6.66
N GLY A 137 0.83 -17.67 5.80
CA GLY A 137 0.16 -16.41 6.20
C GLY A 137 1.02 -15.15 6.13
N HIS A 138 2.33 -15.27 5.88
CA HIS A 138 3.27 -14.14 5.88
C HIS A 138 3.69 -13.76 4.46
N CYS A 139 3.58 -12.47 4.11
CA CYS A 139 4.05 -11.98 2.81
C CYS A 139 5.57 -12.03 2.75
N VAL A 140 6.13 -12.87 1.87
CA VAL A 140 7.58 -13.05 1.71
C VAL A 140 8.15 -12.26 0.53
N ARG A 141 7.31 -11.97 -0.47
CA ARG A 141 7.74 -11.30 -1.71
C ARG A 141 6.58 -10.60 -2.38
N VAL A 142 6.86 -9.44 -2.96
CA VAL A 142 5.94 -8.75 -3.87
C VAL A 142 6.61 -8.50 -5.22
N ILE A 143 5.95 -8.85 -6.30
CA ILE A 143 6.37 -8.49 -7.67
C ILE A 143 5.50 -7.32 -8.11
N ALA A 144 6.11 -6.13 -8.24
CA ALA A 144 5.45 -4.95 -8.75
C ALA A 144 5.78 -4.76 -10.23
N ILE A 145 4.75 -4.84 -11.07
CA ILE A 145 4.82 -4.76 -12.53
C ILE A 145 4.24 -3.41 -12.96
N GLN A 146 5.05 -2.61 -13.61
CA GLN A 146 4.68 -1.35 -14.25
C GLN A 146 4.89 -1.48 -15.78
N PRO A 147 4.32 -0.59 -16.60
CA PRO A 147 4.42 -0.69 -18.06
C PRO A 147 5.86 -0.79 -18.60
N LEU A 148 6.84 -0.16 -17.93
CA LEU A 148 8.23 -0.06 -18.40
C LEU A 148 9.22 -0.91 -17.60
N PHE A 149 8.83 -1.42 -16.43
CA PHE A 149 9.75 -2.14 -15.56
C PHE A 149 9.00 -3.06 -14.61
N GLN A 150 9.72 -4.06 -14.11
CA GLN A 150 9.28 -4.92 -13.03
C GLN A 150 10.32 -4.86 -11.91
N VAL A 151 9.86 -4.74 -10.68
CA VAL A 151 10.72 -4.84 -9.49
C VAL A 151 10.21 -5.92 -8.56
N GLN A 152 11.15 -6.61 -7.92
CA GLN A 152 10.87 -7.56 -6.87
C GLN A 152 11.20 -6.93 -5.52
N LEU A 153 10.22 -6.86 -4.65
CA LEU A 153 10.36 -6.43 -3.26
C LEU A 153 10.42 -7.68 -2.39
N ILE A 154 11.47 -7.81 -1.60
CA ILE A 154 11.63 -8.89 -0.63
C ILE A 154 11.29 -8.30 0.73
N ALA A 155 10.36 -8.94 1.45
CA ALA A 155 10.06 -8.54 2.80
C ALA A 155 11.26 -8.90 3.68
N MET A 156 12.04 -7.90 4.12
CA MET A 156 13.07 -8.12 5.13
C MET A 156 12.38 -8.21 6.49
N ASN A 157 12.21 -9.44 6.97
CA ASN A 157 11.86 -9.70 8.36
C ASN A 157 13.11 -9.42 9.20
N ASN A 158 13.08 -8.34 9.98
CA ASN A 158 14.00 -8.25 11.11
C ASN A 158 13.37 -9.12 12.20
N GLU A 159 13.95 -10.29 12.42
CA GLU A 159 13.73 -11.10 13.62
C GLU A 159 14.07 -10.31 14.88
#